data_AF-A0A319DKI5-F1
#
_entry.id   AF-A0A319DKI5-F1
#
_cell.length_a   1.000
_cell.length_b   1.000
_cell.length_c   1.000
_cell.angle_alpha   90.00
_cell.angle_beta   90.00
_cell.angle_gamma   90.00
#
_symmetry.space_group_name_H-M   'P 1'
#
loop_
_entity.id
_entity.type
_entity.pdbx_description
1 polymer ?
#
loop_
_entity_poly.entity_id
_entity_poly.type
_entity_poly.pdbx_seq_one_letter_code
_entity_poly.pdbx_strand_id
1 'polypeptide(L)'
;MDRLSLSDGATPPHDTKPPKKLIFAPGDIQATAEPSLTPSRSPSPDPHPAAPMSRLAAEALRSNTSTPDSVTEKEIVSHPARAHQFVSNPPLTVSQMHPTNPLHQFHAWFRDPRLLPSSAPETCTLATASLPSGRVSARVVYLKELDERGWTVYSNWGSREGKGGQVFGSLAGGDSDENGGLRAMPEPGIDESLQEGLQQGNKWAALTFCWSNLERQVRIEGLVEPLSRAESELYWRTRERGSQIGAWASWQSKVLWSMEPETLIDRRRKSLDPTSCPTIPGDVNETDIEDGRAVLEERVRELEERFAGVENIPLPPFWGGVRLVPESVEFWQGRRSRLHDRFRKMPSPKPQPRPTPQSNPQSPTKTPPQTPWLLLAIASGAFAALNGLFAKLTTDSNTVHFATSLLRFFVKADVDVDGHEYPVVIWGVRGISLTLNILSNITMWTLFTRALTASPSSTKASLTNTAANFLVTAVLGMLVFGERVGGLWWLGAGMMGVGCVVVGMR
;
A
#
# COMPACT_ATOMS: atom_id res chain seq x y z
N MET A 1 12.23 66.79 -1.51
CA MET A 1 12.40 65.32 -1.52
C MET A 1 11.51 64.76 -0.42
N ASP A 2 10.49 63.94 -0.63
CA ASP A 2 9.76 63.51 -1.83
C ASP A 2 8.39 62.97 -1.40
N ARG A 3 7.36 63.37 -2.16
CA ARG A 3 6.18 62.62 -2.63
C ARG A 3 5.16 61.96 -1.67
N LEU A 4 3.96 62.56 -1.71
CA LEU A 4 2.67 62.03 -2.21
C LEU A 4 2.05 60.76 -1.59
N SER A 5 0.87 61.02 -1.03
CA SER A 5 -0.26 60.14 -0.68
C SER A 5 -0.55 58.96 -1.62
N LEU A 6 -0.87 57.80 -1.03
CA LEU A 6 -1.85 56.84 -1.54
C LEU A 6 -2.51 56.11 -0.37
N SER A 7 -3.84 56.13 -0.40
CA SER A 7 -4.80 55.57 0.55
C SER A 7 -5.08 54.09 0.31
N ASP A 8 -5.43 53.41 1.42
CA ASP A 8 -6.36 52.29 1.58
C ASP A 8 -6.23 51.04 0.71
N GLY A 9 -5.77 49.97 1.37
CA GLY A 9 -5.85 48.59 0.94
C GLY A 9 -5.67 47.63 2.13
N ALA A 10 -6.46 47.81 3.19
CA ALA A 10 -6.49 46.89 4.32
C ALA A 10 -7.19 45.58 3.90
N THR A 11 -6.41 44.53 3.68
CA THR A 11 -6.89 43.15 3.64
C THR A 11 -7.47 42.79 5.02
N PRO A 12 -8.70 42.24 5.12
CA PRO A 12 -9.25 41.86 6.40
C PRO A 12 -8.47 40.65 6.96
N PRO A 13 -8.26 40.57 8.28
CA PRO A 13 -7.70 39.38 8.88
C PRO A 13 -8.69 38.23 8.66
N HIS A 14 -8.23 37.16 8.01
CA HIS A 14 -8.93 35.89 8.00
C HIS A 14 -8.99 35.36 9.43
N ASP A 15 -10.08 35.66 10.11
CA ASP A 15 -10.41 35.13 11.43
C ASP A 15 -10.84 33.66 11.27
N THR A 16 -9.88 32.80 10.91
CA THR A 16 -10.07 31.35 10.92
C THR A 16 -9.94 30.88 12.35
N LYS A 17 -11.06 30.92 13.10
CA LYS A 17 -11.17 30.08 14.30
C LYS A 17 -10.77 28.65 13.90
N PRO A 18 -9.86 27.99 14.64
CA PRO A 18 -9.51 26.61 14.37
C PRO A 18 -10.79 25.76 14.39
N PRO A 19 -10.92 24.75 13.48
CA PRO A 19 -12.10 23.89 13.44
C PRO A 19 -12.32 23.25 14.82
N LYS A 20 -13.58 23.01 15.18
CA LYS A 20 -13.91 22.41 16.49
C LYS A 20 -13.35 20.98 16.53
N LYS A 21 -12.24 20.78 17.24
CA LYS A 21 -11.60 19.47 17.44
C LYS A 21 -12.12 18.83 18.72
N LEU A 22 -12.43 17.53 18.66
CA LEU A 22 -12.62 16.70 19.84
C LEU A 22 -11.27 16.02 20.11
N ILE A 23 -10.59 16.45 21.17
CA ILE A 23 -9.31 15.88 21.60
C ILE A 23 -9.58 14.88 22.73
N PHE A 24 -9.03 13.68 22.62
CA PHE A 24 -9.05 12.68 23.68
C PHE A 24 -7.67 12.66 24.37
N ALA A 25 -7.54 13.29 25.54
CA ALA A 25 -6.27 13.35 26.26
C ALA A 25 -6.08 12.09 27.16
N PRO A 26 -4.83 11.64 27.38
CA PRO A 26 -4.53 10.70 28.46
C PRO A 26 -4.91 11.33 29.81
N GLY A 27 -5.91 10.79 30.51
CA GLY A 27 -6.36 11.30 31.82
C GLY A 27 -7.76 11.94 31.86
N ASP A 28 -8.47 12.06 30.75
CA ASP A 28 -9.90 12.49 30.73
C ASP A 28 -10.87 11.45 31.34
N ILE A 29 -10.32 10.37 31.88
CA ILE A 29 -11.02 9.28 32.54
C ILE A 29 -10.34 9.10 33.90
N GLN A 30 -11.01 9.52 34.98
CA GLN A 30 -10.54 9.25 36.33
C GLN A 30 -10.49 7.74 36.54
N ALA A 31 -9.30 7.23 36.85
CA ALA A 31 -9.14 5.88 37.37
C ALA A 31 -9.85 5.80 38.72
N THR A 32 -10.90 4.98 38.82
CA THR A 32 -11.43 4.56 40.11
C THR A 32 -10.38 3.75 40.84
N ALA A 33 -10.10 4.10 42.09
CA ALA A 33 -9.14 3.44 42.95
C ALA A 33 -9.42 1.92 43.04
N GLU A 34 -8.42 1.10 42.72
CA GLU A 34 -8.50 -0.35 42.94
C GLU A 34 -8.52 -0.67 44.44
N PRO A 35 -9.35 -1.61 44.90
CA PRO A 35 -9.27 -2.10 46.27
C PRO A 35 -8.01 -2.97 46.45
N SER A 36 -7.24 -2.63 47.47
CA SER A 36 -6.01 -3.30 47.89
C SER A 36 -6.20 -4.81 48.10
N LEU A 37 -5.62 -5.63 47.23
CA LEU A 37 -5.45 -7.06 47.46
C LEU A 37 -4.02 -7.32 47.94
N THR A 38 -3.90 -7.64 49.23
CA THR A 38 -2.67 -8.14 49.86
C THR A 38 -2.25 -9.49 49.28
N PRO A 39 -0.97 -9.71 48.93
CA PRO A 39 -0.52 -10.99 48.39
C PRO A 39 -0.27 -12.00 49.52
N SER A 40 -1.04 -13.09 49.54
CA SER A 40 -0.73 -14.26 50.38
C SER A 40 0.39 -15.09 49.74
N ARG A 41 1.51 -15.19 50.43
CA ARG A 41 2.71 -15.94 50.05
C ARG A 41 2.53 -17.43 50.36
N SER A 42 2.52 -18.29 49.36
CA SER A 42 2.70 -19.75 49.50
C SER A 42 4.06 -20.18 48.92
N PRO A 43 4.81 -21.09 49.58
CA PRO A 43 6.19 -21.39 49.20
C PRO A 43 6.26 -22.32 47.99
N SER A 44 7.18 -21.98 47.08
CA SER A 44 7.60 -22.73 45.90
C SER A 44 8.40 -24.01 46.28
N PRO A 45 8.21 -25.14 45.59
CA PRO A 45 9.09 -26.30 45.72
C PRO A 45 10.30 -26.21 44.77
N ASP A 46 11.44 -26.71 45.23
CA ASP A 46 12.76 -26.70 44.59
C ASP A 46 12.82 -27.38 43.20
N PRO A 47 13.82 -27.03 42.36
CA PRO A 47 13.91 -27.51 40.98
C PRO A 47 14.60 -28.89 40.90
N HIS A 48 13.92 -29.85 40.27
CA HIS A 48 14.52 -31.12 39.84
C HIS A 48 15.02 -31.03 38.39
N PRO A 49 16.11 -31.74 38.03
CA PRO A 49 16.73 -31.66 36.70
C PRO A 49 15.85 -32.31 35.64
N ALA A 50 15.66 -31.62 34.51
CA ALA A 50 14.82 -32.06 33.40
C ALA A 50 15.45 -33.25 32.65
N ALA A 51 14.72 -34.36 32.59
CA ALA A 51 15.06 -35.51 31.75
C ALA A 51 14.80 -35.20 30.25
N PRO A 52 15.56 -35.80 29.31
CA PRO A 52 15.37 -35.56 27.89
C PRO A 52 13.98 -36.03 27.47
N MET A 53 13.23 -35.15 26.79
CA MET A 53 11.89 -35.46 26.29
C MET A 53 11.92 -36.74 25.44
N SER A 54 11.25 -37.78 25.92
CA SER A 54 11.11 -39.01 25.15
C SER A 54 10.29 -38.74 23.89
N ARG A 55 10.49 -39.53 22.83
CA ARG A 55 9.68 -39.46 21.61
C ARG A 55 8.17 -39.46 21.88
N LEU A 56 7.73 -40.08 22.98
CA LEU A 56 6.33 -40.07 23.42
C LEU A 56 5.83 -38.68 23.83
N ALA A 57 6.68 -37.81 24.39
CA ALA A 57 6.32 -36.43 24.72
C ALA A 57 6.19 -35.55 23.46
N ALA A 58 7.03 -35.77 22.45
CA ALA A 58 6.92 -35.11 21.15
C ALA A 58 5.71 -35.60 20.35
N GLU A 59 5.34 -36.89 20.47
CA GLU A 59 4.09 -37.44 19.92
C GLU A 59 2.86 -36.84 20.64
N ALA A 60 2.92 -36.69 21.97
CA ALA A 60 1.85 -36.10 22.78
C ALA A 60 1.62 -34.61 22.45
N LEU A 61 2.67 -33.87 22.10
CA LEU A 61 2.56 -32.48 21.63
C LEU A 61 1.92 -32.39 20.24
N ARG A 62 2.10 -33.40 19.36
CA ARG A 62 1.40 -33.47 18.07
C ARG A 62 -0.07 -33.87 18.22
N SER A 63 -0.41 -34.69 19.22
CA SER A 63 -1.79 -35.12 19.49
C SER A 63 -2.66 -34.07 20.18
N ASN A 64 -2.10 -32.94 20.63
CA ASN A 64 -2.88 -31.83 21.18
C ASN A 64 -3.63 -31.00 20.11
N THR A 65 -3.43 -31.31 18.82
CA THR A 65 -4.43 -31.02 17.79
C THR A 65 -5.49 -32.13 17.85
N SER A 66 -6.31 -32.12 18.91
CA SER A 66 -7.37 -33.11 19.06
C SER A 66 -8.40 -32.92 17.96
N THR A 67 -8.51 -33.88 17.04
CA THR A 67 -9.74 -34.08 16.25
C THR A 67 -10.89 -34.36 17.24
N PRO A 68 -12.08 -33.75 17.11
CA PRO A 68 -13.18 -34.01 18.04
C PRO A 68 -13.54 -35.50 18.05
N ASP A 69 -13.61 -36.12 19.23
CA ASP A 69 -14.12 -37.48 19.38
C ASP A 69 -15.65 -37.49 19.17
N SER A 70 -16.21 -38.65 18.79
CA SER A 70 -17.66 -38.81 18.52
C SER A 70 -18.60 -38.40 19.67
N VAL A 71 -18.09 -38.34 20.91
CA VAL A 71 -18.81 -37.84 22.09
C VAL A 71 -18.85 -36.31 22.11
N THR A 72 -17.72 -35.64 21.84
CA THR A 72 -17.65 -34.19 21.65
C THR A 72 -18.49 -33.77 20.44
N GLU A 73 -18.50 -34.57 19.38
CA GLU A 73 -19.33 -34.34 18.19
C GLU A 73 -20.84 -34.45 18.52
N LYS A 74 -21.26 -35.46 19.30
CA LYS A 74 -22.66 -35.58 19.79
C LYS A 74 -23.07 -34.46 20.75
N GLU A 75 -22.19 -34.00 21.63
CA GLU A 75 -22.46 -32.85 22.50
C GLU A 75 -22.55 -31.52 21.74
N ILE A 76 -21.72 -31.33 20.71
CA ILE A 76 -21.77 -30.15 19.83
C ILE A 76 -23.06 -30.15 18.99
N VAL A 77 -23.47 -31.31 18.47
CA VAL A 77 -24.68 -31.46 17.65
C VAL A 77 -25.98 -31.32 18.48
N SER A 78 -25.97 -31.73 19.75
CA SER A 78 -27.15 -31.65 20.63
C SER A 78 -27.43 -30.25 21.19
N HIS A 79 -26.47 -29.32 21.13
CA HIS A 79 -26.61 -27.95 21.64
C HIS A 79 -26.21 -26.90 20.58
N PRO A 80 -27.00 -26.71 19.51
CA PRO A 80 -26.67 -25.81 18.40
C PRO A 80 -26.60 -24.31 18.79
N ALA A 81 -26.93 -23.95 20.03
CA ALA A 81 -27.06 -22.57 20.51
C ALA A 81 -25.93 -22.10 21.44
N ARG A 82 -24.73 -22.71 21.42
CA ARG A 82 -23.61 -22.27 22.29
C ARG A 82 -22.98 -20.92 21.91
N ALA A 83 -23.33 -20.33 20.77
CA ALA A 83 -22.86 -18.99 20.42
C ALA A 83 -23.89 -17.92 20.85
N HIS A 84 -23.81 -17.45 22.09
CA HIS A 84 -24.58 -16.31 22.63
C HIS A 84 -24.13 -14.95 22.02
N GLN A 85 -23.61 -14.96 20.80
CA GLN A 85 -23.20 -13.77 20.07
C GLN A 85 -24.42 -13.16 19.37
N PHE A 86 -24.41 -11.85 19.24
CA PHE A 86 -25.29 -11.07 18.37
C PHE A 86 -26.71 -10.86 18.89
N VAL A 87 -26.86 -10.79 20.21
CA VAL A 87 -28.15 -10.59 20.89
C VAL A 87 -28.29 -9.19 21.50
N SER A 88 -27.23 -8.39 21.49
CA SER A 88 -27.10 -7.23 22.36
C SER A 88 -27.75 -5.96 21.83
N ASN A 89 -28.20 -5.94 20.58
CA ASN A 89 -28.71 -4.72 19.94
C ASN A 89 -30.00 -4.94 19.15
N PRO A 90 -30.85 -3.91 19.00
CA PRO A 90 -31.96 -3.90 18.03
C PRO A 90 -31.44 -3.75 16.58
N PRO A 91 -32.25 -3.95 15.53
CA PRO A 91 -31.82 -3.72 14.15
C PRO A 91 -31.31 -2.29 13.92
N LEU A 92 -30.20 -2.17 13.20
CA LEU A 92 -29.69 -0.90 12.68
C LEU A 92 -30.51 -0.53 11.43
N THR A 93 -31.00 0.70 11.39
CA THR A 93 -31.91 1.16 10.33
C THR A 93 -31.35 2.41 9.64
N VAL A 94 -31.76 2.64 8.39
CA VAL A 94 -31.33 3.81 7.60
C VAL A 94 -31.65 5.12 8.31
N SER A 95 -32.76 5.19 9.07
CA SER A 95 -33.15 6.39 9.83
C SER A 95 -32.18 6.75 10.96
N GLN A 96 -31.39 5.79 11.45
CA GLN A 96 -30.35 6.06 12.44
C GLN A 96 -29.10 6.65 11.77
N MET A 97 -28.89 6.39 10.48
CA MET A 97 -27.73 6.86 9.73
C MET A 97 -27.86 8.35 9.40
N HIS A 98 -26.85 9.13 9.77
CA HIS A 98 -26.79 10.53 9.38
C HIS A 98 -26.60 10.67 7.85
N PRO A 99 -27.44 11.46 7.14
CA PRO A 99 -27.53 11.41 5.69
C PRO A 99 -26.29 11.94 4.97
N THR A 100 -25.59 12.91 5.55
CA THR A 100 -24.50 13.64 4.88
C THR A 100 -23.12 13.37 5.47
N ASN A 101 -23.03 13.16 6.78
CA ASN A 101 -21.76 13.07 7.50
C ASN A 101 -21.66 11.77 8.34
N PRO A 102 -20.81 10.80 7.96
CA PRO A 102 -20.64 9.54 8.70
C PRO A 102 -20.01 9.73 10.08
N LEU A 103 -19.31 10.85 10.33
CA LEU A 103 -18.69 11.16 11.62
C LEU A 103 -19.73 11.25 12.75
N HIS A 104 -20.96 11.69 12.45
CA HIS A 104 -22.04 11.77 13.43
C HIS A 104 -22.43 10.37 13.93
N GLN A 105 -22.55 9.40 13.03
CA GLN A 105 -22.90 8.02 13.39
C GLN A 105 -21.76 7.37 14.18
N PHE A 106 -20.50 7.59 13.76
CA PHE A 106 -19.34 7.12 14.50
C PHE A 106 -19.32 7.69 15.91
N HIS A 107 -19.47 9.01 16.05
CA HIS A 107 -19.49 9.70 17.34
C HIS A 107 -20.61 9.21 18.25
N ALA A 108 -21.81 8.95 17.70
CA ALA A 108 -22.93 8.40 18.45
C ALA A 108 -22.63 6.99 19.00
N TRP A 109 -21.99 6.13 18.21
CA TRP A 109 -21.58 4.80 18.69
C TRP A 109 -20.39 4.85 19.65
N PHE A 110 -19.44 5.76 19.41
CA PHE A 110 -18.26 5.94 20.27
C PHE A 110 -18.64 6.44 21.67
N ARG A 111 -19.75 7.19 21.79
CA ARG A 111 -20.31 7.65 23.06
C ARG A 111 -21.35 6.71 23.66
N ASP A 112 -21.51 5.49 23.13
CA ASP A 112 -22.41 4.51 23.71
C ASP A 112 -21.98 4.21 25.15
N PRO A 113 -22.85 4.40 26.17
CA PRO A 113 -22.48 4.27 27.59
C PRO A 113 -22.02 2.85 27.97
N ARG A 114 -22.29 1.87 27.12
CA ARG A 114 -21.83 0.48 27.28
C ARG A 114 -20.35 0.32 26.88
N LEU A 115 -19.74 1.29 26.20
CA LEU A 115 -18.29 1.37 25.99
C LEU A 115 -17.63 1.98 27.23
N LEU A 116 -17.24 1.11 28.15
CA LEU A 116 -16.52 1.55 29.35
C LEU A 116 -15.12 2.05 28.97
N PRO A 117 -14.65 3.16 29.58
CA PRO A 117 -13.30 3.65 29.34
C PRO A 117 -12.17 2.64 29.59
N SER A 118 -12.36 1.73 30.55
CA SER A 118 -11.43 0.63 30.85
C SER A 118 -11.26 -0.36 29.69
N SER A 119 -12.17 -0.35 28.70
CA SER A 119 -12.05 -1.16 27.49
C SER A 119 -11.24 -0.50 26.36
N ALA A 120 -10.75 0.73 26.57
CA ALA A 120 -10.04 1.54 25.57
C ALA A 120 -10.77 1.58 24.22
N PRO A 121 -12.01 2.11 24.15
CA PRO A 121 -12.84 2.08 22.95
C PRO A 121 -12.22 2.77 21.73
N GLU A 122 -11.25 3.66 21.93
CA GLU A 122 -10.44 4.32 20.89
C GLU A 122 -9.45 3.37 20.18
N THR A 123 -9.27 2.16 20.70
CA THR A 123 -8.39 1.13 20.12
C THR A 123 -8.90 0.74 18.74
N CYS A 124 -8.02 0.85 17.75
CA CYS A 124 -8.32 0.46 16.37
C CYS A 124 -7.12 -0.19 15.70
N THR A 125 -7.39 -1.02 14.70
CA THR A 125 -6.34 -1.61 13.86
C THR A 125 -6.09 -0.72 12.65
N LEU A 126 -4.85 -0.27 12.49
CA LEU A 126 -4.36 0.44 11.31
C LEU A 126 -3.70 -0.52 10.34
N ALA A 127 -4.34 -0.71 9.19
CA ALA A 127 -3.83 -1.46 8.06
C ALA A 127 -3.28 -0.51 6.98
N THR A 128 -2.10 -0.86 6.46
CA THR A 128 -1.40 -0.14 5.38
C THR A 128 -0.72 -1.18 4.48
N ALA A 129 -0.37 -0.81 3.26
CA ALA A 129 0.29 -1.71 2.33
C ALA A 129 1.55 -1.07 1.72
N SER A 130 2.64 -1.82 1.66
CA SER A 130 3.91 -1.39 1.06
C SER A 130 3.86 -1.54 -0.46
N LEU A 131 4.05 -0.45 -1.20
CA LEU A 131 4.27 -0.51 -2.65
C LEU A 131 5.79 -0.57 -2.96
N PRO A 132 6.20 -1.27 -4.04
CA PRO A 132 5.36 -1.91 -5.06
C PRO A 132 4.86 -3.31 -4.69
N SER A 133 5.35 -3.92 -3.60
CA SER A 133 5.06 -5.32 -3.26
C SER A 133 3.57 -5.64 -3.04
N GLY A 134 2.77 -4.65 -2.64
CA GLY A 134 1.40 -4.83 -2.18
C GLY A 134 1.30 -5.50 -0.80
N ARG A 135 2.43 -5.75 -0.11
CA ARG A 135 2.44 -6.44 1.18
C ARG A 135 1.69 -5.61 2.23
N VAL A 136 0.62 -6.18 2.76
CA VAL A 136 -0.18 -5.57 3.82
C VAL A 136 0.46 -5.84 5.16
N SER A 137 0.47 -4.82 6.03
CA SER A 137 0.74 -4.98 7.46
C SER A 137 -0.37 -4.32 8.27
N ALA A 138 -0.60 -4.79 9.49
CA ALA A 138 -1.59 -4.22 10.39
C ALA A 138 -1.05 -4.17 11.81
N ARG A 139 -1.40 -3.14 12.57
CA ARG A 139 -1.09 -3.05 14.01
C ARG A 139 -2.14 -2.24 14.75
N VAL A 140 -2.18 -2.38 16.06
CA VAL A 140 -3.07 -1.61 16.92
C VAL A 140 -2.54 -0.19 17.10
N VAL A 141 -3.43 0.80 17.04
CA VAL A 141 -3.22 2.21 17.36
C VAL A 141 -4.43 2.74 18.11
N TYR A 142 -4.32 3.96 18.63
CA TYR A 142 -5.41 4.63 19.33
C TYR A 142 -5.86 5.86 18.54
N LEU A 143 -7.17 5.98 18.34
CA LEU A 143 -7.79 7.22 17.88
C LEU A 143 -7.56 8.31 18.93
N LYS A 144 -7.18 9.51 18.50
CA LYS A 144 -6.93 10.64 19.42
C LYS A 144 -7.72 11.88 19.12
N GLU A 145 -8.04 12.12 17.85
CA GLU A 145 -8.93 13.21 17.48
C GLU A 145 -9.89 12.75 16.40
N LEU A 146 -11.09 13.31 16.45
CA LEU A 146 -12.03 13.33 15.34
C LEU A 146 -12.16 14.78 14.91
N ASP A 147 -11.86 15.06 13.65
CA ASP A 147 -12.11 16.38 13.07
C ASP A 147 -13.11 16.29 11.91
N GLU A 148 -13.47 17.43 11.35
CA GLU A 148 -14.48 17.54 10.30
C GLU A 148 -14.11 16.79 9.02
N ARG A 149 -12.84 16.42 8.86
CA ARG A 149 -12.28 15.77 7.67
C ARG A 149 -12.04 14.28 7.88
N GLY A 150 -11.78 13.81 9.11
CA GLY A 150 -11.54 12.40 9.35
C GLY A 150 -11.07 12.00 10.75
N TRP A 151 -10.42 10.84 10.82
CA TRP A 151 -9.94 10.20 12.04
C TRP A 151 -8.43 10.39 12.19
N THR A 152 -8.00 10.92 13.32
CA THR A 152 -6.60 11.28 13.56
C THR A 152 -5.93 10.32 14.53
N VAL A 153 -4.77 9.82 14.13
CA VAL A 153 -3.89 8.95 14.94
C VAL A 153 -2.49 9.54 15.01
N TYR A 154 -1.84 9.42 16.16
CA TYR A 154 -0.48 9.93 16.39
C TYR A 154 0.50 8.77 16.54
N SER A 155 1.66 8.89 15.89
CA SER A 155 2.68 7.86 15.89
C SER A 155 4.04 8.44 15.51
N ASN A 156 5.07 7.61 15.58
CA ASN A 156 6.27 7.80 14.81
C ASN A 156 5.97 7.45 13.33
N TRP A 157 6.19 8.42 12.44
CA TRP A 157 5.99 8.31 11.00
C TRP A 157 7.31 8.44 10.21
N GLY A 158 8.43 8.68 10.90
CA GLY A 158 9.76 8.73 10.29
C GLY A 158 10.43 7.37 10.07
N SER A 159 9.95 6.31 10.73
CA SER A 159 10.46 4.93 10.54
C SER A 159 10.16 4.39 9.14
N ARG A 160 11.20 3.92 8.43
CA ARG A 160 11.07 3.34 7.08
C ARG A 160 10.66 1.87 7.10
N GLU A 161 11.10 1.12 8.11
CA GLU A 161 10.71 -0.27 8.34
C GLU A 161 9.24 -0.40 8.80
N GLY A 162 8.65 0.71 9.26
CA GLY A 162 7.31 0.75 9.84
C GLY A 162 6.21 1.29 8.93
N LYS A 163 5.16 1.82 9.58
CA LYS A 163 4.00 2.44 8.92
C LYS A 163 4.38 3.71 8.14
N GLY A 164 5.37 4.46 8.64
CA GLY A 164 5.91 5.66 7.99
C GLY A 164 6.37 5.40 6.56
N GLY A 165 7.33 4.49 6.38
CA GLY A 165 7.83 4.12 5.07
C GLY A 165 6.79 3.49 4.14
N GLN A 166 5.80 2.78 4.68
CA GLN A 166 4.69 2.26 3.87
C GLN A 166 3.80 3.36 3.32
N VAL A 167 3.51 4.39 4.12
CA VAL A 167 2.57 5.46 3.75
C VAL A 167 3.24 6.57 2.94
N PHE A 168 4.43 6.99 3.37
CA PHE A 168 5.14 8.16 2.82
C PHE A 168 6.35 7.81 1.97
N GLY A 169 6.68 6.53 1.88
CA GLY A 169 7.73 6.05 1.00
C GLY A 169 9.13 6.09 1.60
N SER A 170 10.09 5.83 0.74
CA SER A 170 11.46 5.46 1.11
C SER A 170 12.42 6.13 0.11
N LEU A 171 12.64 7.44 0.23
CA LEU A 171 13.64 8.14 -0.60
C LEU A 171 15.02 7.49 -0.37
N ALA A 172 15.65 6.98 -1.41
CA ALA A 172 16.88 6.17 -1.33
C ALA A 172 17.93 6.75 -0.36
N GLY A 173 18.42 5.92 0.57
CA GLY A 173 19.29 6.29 1.71
C GLY A 173 18.61 5.85 3.01
N GLY A 174 19.31 5.12 3.89
CA GLY A 174 18.74 4.34 4.99
C GLY A 174 17.84 5.05 6.04
N ASP A 175 17.54 4.36 7.14
CA ASP A 175 16.66 4.83 8.23
C ASP A 175 17.20 6.06 8.98
N SER A 176 18.47 6.39 8.78
CA SER A 176 19.13 7.56 9.33
C SER A 176 19.10 8.75 8.38
N ASP A 177 18.92 9.95 8.94
CA ASP A 177 19.36 11.20 8.34
C ASP A 177 20.89 11.25 8.23
N GLU A 178 21.44 12.32 7.65
CA GLU A 178 22.90 12.52 7.50
C GLU A 178 23.66 12.47 8.84
N ASN A 179 22.95 12.57 9.97
CA ASN A 179 23.48 12.57 11.34
C ASN A 179 23.13 11.30 12.15
N GLY A 180 22.56 10.25 11.54
CA GLY A 180 22.24 9.00 12.24
C GLY A 180 20.85 8.94 12.91
N GLY A 181 20.00 9.97 12.78
CA GLY A 181 18.68 10.07 13.42
C GLY A 181 17.49 9.68 12.53
N LEU A 182 16.30 9.44 13.10
CA LEU A 182 15.09 9.17 12.30
C LEU A 182 14.66 10.41 11.49
N ARG A 183 14.24 10.20 10.24
CA ARG A 183 13.83 11.27 9.33
C ARG A 183 12.55 12.00 9.76
N ALA A 184 12.46 13.29 9.41
CA ALA A 184 11.30 14.11 9.67
C ALA A 184 10.04 13.60 8.95
N MET A 185 8.88 13.79 9.59
CA MET A 185 7.58 13.55 9.01
C MET A 185 7.30 14.56 7.88
N PRO A 186 6.64 14.15 6.77
CA PRO A 186 6.26 15.09 5.72
C PRO A 186 5.29 16.17 6.22
N GLU A 187 5.49 17.42 5.81
CA GLU A 187 4.54 18.51 6.10
C GLU A 187 3.39 18.55 5.08
N PRO A 188 2.19 19.02 5.46
CA PRO A 188 1.08 19.19 4.55
C PRO A 188 1.42 20.20 3.43
N GLY A 189 1.11 19.85 2.18
CA GLY A 189 1.14 20.79 1.05
C GLY A 189 2.49 21.02 0.38
N ILE A 190 3.57 20.33 0.78
CA ILE A 190 4.85 20.36 0.05
C ILE A 190 4.73 19.48 -1.19
N ASP A 191 4.51 20.14 -2.33
CA ASP A 191 4.60 19.69 -3.74
C ASP A 191 4.28 18.21 -4.02
N GLU A 192 2.98 17.92 -4.14
CA GLU A 192 2.44 16.68 -4.69
C GLU A 192 2.60 16.63 -6.23
N SER A 193 3.84 16.78 -6.72
CA SER A 193 4.09 16.56 -8.15
C SER A 193 3.88 15.08 -8.48
N LEU A 194 3.02 14.85 -9.49
CA LEU A 194 2.45 13.58 -9.90
C LEU A 194 3.46 12.60 -10.57
N GLN A 195 4.76 12.67 -10.24
CA GLN A 195 5.80 12.10 -11.11
C GLN A 195 6.89 11.23 -10.45
N GLU A 196 6.74 10.84 -9.18
CA GLU A 196 7.61 9.81 -8.55
C GLU A 196 6.78 8.70 -7.88
N GLY A 197 5.78 8.18 -8.61
CA GLY A 197 4.77 7.24 -8.11
C GLY A 197 5.24 5.88 -7.57
N LEU A 198 6.56 5.61 -7.54
CA LEU A 198 7.14 4.44 -6.89
C LEU A 198 7.93 4.76 -5.61
N GLN A 199 8.33 6.02 -5.40
CA GLN A 199 9.14 6.43 -4.24
C GLN A 199 8.33 7.09 -3.12
N GLN A 200 7.12 7.59 -3.41
CA GLN A 200 6.27 8.34 -2.47
C GLN A 200 5.45 7.49 -1.48
N GLY A 201 5.60 6.16 -1.49
CA GLY A 201 4.82 5.27 -0.64
C GLY A 201 3.35 5.16 -1.04
N ASN A 202 2.54 4.57 -0.16
CA ASN A 202 1.13 4.30 -0.39
C ASN A 202 0.25 4.98 0.66
N LYS A 203 -0.34 6.12 0.29
CA LYS A 203 -1.21 6.89 1.18
C LYS A 203 -2.52 6.20 1.54
N TRP A 204 -2.85 5.05 0.96
CA TRP A 204 -4.05 4.30 1.31
C TRP A 204 -3.89 3.55 2.64
N ALA A 205 -4.86 3.73 3.52
CA ALA A 205 -4.94 3.00 4.78
C ALA A 205 -6.39 2.65 5.14
N ALA A 206 -6.52 1.74 6.10
CA ALA A 206 -7.79 1.41 6.72
C ALA A 206 -7.67 1.39 8.25
N LEU A 207 -8.68 1.94 8.92
CA LEU A 207 -8.88 1.83 10.36
C LEU A 207 -10.08 0.91 10.62
N THR A 208 -9.91 -0.04 11.54
CA THR A 208 -11.00 -0.92 12.00
C THR A 208 -11.16 -0.83 13.52
N PHE A 209 -12.34 -0.42 13.96
CA PHE A 209 -12.77 -0.47 15.36
C PHE A 209 -13.60 -1.73 15.57
N CYS A 210 -13.29 -2.50 16.61
CA CYS A 210 -14.04 -3.68 16.99
C CYS A 210 -14.48 -3.54 18.45
N TRP A 211 -15.77 -3.27 18.66
CA TRP A 211 -16.37 -3.23 19.99
C TRP A 211 -17.11 -4.54 20.22
N SER A 212 -16.35 -5.57 20.60
CA SER A 212 -16.83 -6.94 20.78
C SER A 212 -18.04 -7.01 21.73
N ASN A 213 -17.98 -6.30 22.86
CA ASN A 213 -19.07 -6.23 23.85
C ASN A 213 -20.36 -5.62 23.29
N LEU A 214 -20.24 -4.73 22.29
CA LEU A 214 -21.39 -4.17 21.60
C LEU A 214 -21.73 -4.90 20.32
N GLU A 215 -20.97 -5.92 19.93
CA GLU A 215 -21.16 -6.62 18.67
C GLU A 215 -21.20 -5.65 17.48
N ARG A 216 -20.37 -4.61 17.53
CA ARG A 216 -20.28 -3.55 16.51
C ARG A 216 -18.88 -3.45 15.97
N GLN A 217 -18.79 -3.09 14.71
CA GLN A 217 -17.54 -2.80 14.03
C GLN A 217 -17.72 -1.57 13.15
N VAL A 218 -16.70 -0.71 13.14
CA VAL A 218 -16.61 0.39 12.17
C VAL A 218 -15.35 0.23 11.35
N ARG A 219 -15.49 0.30 10.03
CA ARG A 219 -14.37 0.27 9.09
C ARG A 219 -14.31 1.60 8.35
N ILE A 220 -13.13 2.21 8.32
CA ILE A 220 -12.85 3.43 7.60
C ILE A 220 -11.74 3.12 6.61
N GLU A 221 -11.93 3.44 5.34
CA GLU A 221 -10.95 3.25 4.28
C GLU A 221 -10.75 4.60 3.56
N GLY A 222 -9.51 4.98 3.29
CA GLY A 222 -9.24 6.24 2.60
C GLY A 222 -7.77 6.66 2.58
N LEU A 223 -7.54 7.94 2.31
CA LEU A 223 -6.22 8.53 2.16
C LEU A 223 -5.70 9.09 3.48
N VAL A 224 -4.42 8.84 3.74
CA VAL A 224 -3.69 9.39 4.88
C VAL A 224 -3.08 10.73 4.50
N GLU A 225 -3.36 11.74 5.32
CA GLU A 225 -2.76 13.06 5.23
C GLU A 225 -1.96 13.36 6.50
N PRO A 226 -0.71 13.85 6.40
CA PRO A 226 0.00 14.33 7.57
C PRO A 226 -0.70 15.57 8.15
N LEU A 227 -0.64 15.72 9.47
CA LEU A 227 -0.97 16.98 10.12
C LEU A 227 0.22 17.93 10.06
N SER A 228 -0.06 19.23 10.16
CA SER A 228 1.02 20.21 10.30
C SER A 228 1.79 20.01 11.61
N ARG A 229 3.04 20.47 11.66
CA ARG A 229 3.83 20.46 12.91
C ARG A 229 3.11 21.15 14.06
N ALA A 230 2.47 22.29 13.79
CA ALA A 230 1.73 23.06 14.79
C ALA A 230 0.55 22.25 15.37
N GLU A 231 -0.22 21.55 14.53
CA GLU A 231 -1.30 20.67 14.99
C GLU A 231 -0.78 19.49 15.80
N SER A 232 0.36 18.92 15.39
CA SER A 232 0.98 17.82 16.12
C SER A 232 1.53 18.24 17.48
N GLU A 233 2.06 19.46 17.58
CA GLU A 233 2.58 20.05 18.82
C GLU A 233 1.48 20.24 19.88
N LEU A 234 0.26 20.56 19.46
CA LEU A 234 -0.87 20.73 20.39
C LEU A 234 -1.16 19.45 21.17
N TYR A 235 -1.29 18.32 20.47
CA TYR A 235 -1.49 17.02 21.14
C TYR A 235 -0.20 16.53 21.82
N TRP A 236 0.98 16.81 21.27
CA TRP A 236 2.25 16.45 21.91
C TRP A 236 2.37 17.00 23.35
N ARG A 237 1.94 18.25 23.55
CA ARG A 237 1.95 18.91 24.86
C ARG A 237 1.02 18.28 25.89
N THR A 238 -0.02 17.55 25.47
CA THR A 238 -0.93 16.86 26.40
C THR A 238 -0.37 15.51 26.87
N ARG A 239 0.73 15.04 26.28
CA ARG A 239 1.33 13.75 26.66
C ARG A 239 2.12 13.90 27.95
N GLU A 240 2.01 12.88 28.80
CA GLU A 240 2.85 12.77 30.00
C GLU A 240 4.33 12.81 29.64
N ARG A 241 5.14 13.37 30.53
CA ARG A 241 6.57 13.55 30.31
C ARG A 241 7.30 12.26 29.97
N GLY A 242 7.03 11.16 30.69
CA GLY A 242 7.62 9.84 30.38
C GLY A 242 7.26 9.35 28.98
N SER A 243 6.04 9.62 28.52
CA SER A 243 5.58 9.34 27.15
C SER A 243 6.32 10.17 26.09
N GLN A 244 6.63 11.43 26.40
CA GLN A 244 7.43 12.31 25.53
C GLN A 244 8.86 11.80 25.42
N ILE A 245 9.49 11.45 26.54
CA ILE A 245 10.85 10.88 26.58
C ILE A 245 10.91 9.55 25.82
N GLY A 246 9.98 8.63 26.09
CA GLY A 246 9.93 7.34 25.41
C GLY A 246 9.75 7.46 23.88
N ALA A 247 9.04 8.50 23.41
CA ALA A 247 8.93 8.76 21.98
C ALA A 247 10.22 9.27 21.34
N TRP A 248 11.06 10.01 22.07
CA TRP A 248 12.41 10.36 21.62
C TRP A 248 13.36 9.15 21.64
N ALA A 249 13.24 8.27 22.65
CA ALA A 249 14.12 7.10 22.83
C ALA A 249 13.87 5.99 21.81
N SER A 250 12.60 5.81 21.44
CA SER A 250 12.15 4.68 20.63
C SER A 250 12.39 4.91 19.14
N TRP A 251 13.28 4.08 18.57
CA TRP A 251 13.35 3.89 17.12
C TRP A 251 12.26 2.90 16.71
N GLN A 252 11.03 3.38 16.74
CA GLN A 252 9.85 2.55 16.58
C GLN A 252 9.94 1.68 15.32
N SER A 253 9.59 0.40 15.45
CA SER A 253 9.63 -0.63 14.40
C SER A 253 10.99 -1.25 14.12
N LYS A 254 12.09 -0.70 14.67
CA LYS A 254 13.38 -1.40 14.66
C LYS A 254 13.28 -2.66 15.51
N VAL A 255 13.50 -3.81 14.90
CA VAL A 255 13.45 -5.11 15.56
C VAL A 255 14.66 -5.25 16.50
N LEU A 256 14.41 -5.53 17.78
CA LEU A 256 15.49 -5.77 18.76
C LEU A 256 16.13 -7.14 18.57
N TRP A 257 15.29 -8.15 18.27
CA TRP A 257 15.71 -9.52 18.07
C TRP A 257 14.79 -10.22 17.07
N SER A 258 15.37 -11.01 16.17
CA SER A 258 14.66 -11.82 15.18
C SER A 258 15.17 -13.25 15.20
N MET A 259 14.26 -14.22 15.14
CA MET A 259 14.57 -15.65 15.06
C MET A 259 14.87 -16.06 13.61
N GLU A 260 15.91 -15.49 13.00
CA GLU A 260 16.31 -15.88 11.64
C GLU A 260 17.33 -17.03 11.70
N PRO A 261 17.16 -18.11 10.90
CA PRO A 261 18.03 -19.28 10.96
C PRO A 261 19.52 -18.96 10.84
N GLU A 262 19.89 -18.00 10.00
CA GLU A 262 21.29 -17.60 9.81
C GLU A 262 21.87 -16.86 11.02
N THR A 263 21.06 -16.03 11.69
CA THR A 263 21.47 -15.32 12.91
C THR A 263 21.71 -16.28 14.09
N LEU A 264 21.01 -17.42 14.10
CA LEU A 264 21.24 -18.50 15.06
C LEU A 264 22.54 -19.27 14.74
N ILE A 265 22.83 -19.52 13.46
CA ILE A 265 24.04 -20.22 13.01
C ILE A 265 25.30 -19.40 13.29
N ASP A 266 25.30 -18.11 12.96
CA ASP A 266 26.46 -17.23 13.17
C ASP A 266 26.77 -17.00 14.65
N ARG A 267 25.75 -16.97 15.51
CA ARG A 267 25.97 -16.89 16.97
C ARG A 267 26.44 -18.21 17.55
N ARG A 268 25.89 -19.35 17.10
CA ARG A 268 26.37 -20.68 17.50
C ARG A 268 27.85 -20.87 17.12
N ARG A 269 28.32 -20.26 16.04
CA ARG A 269 29.74 -20.22 15.68
C ARG A 269 30.58 -19.32 16.59
N LYS A 270 30.07 -18.14 16.99
CA LYS A 270 30.78 -17.22 17.89
C LYS A 270 30.88 -17.71 19.33
N SER A 271 29.93 -18.54 19.79
CA SER A 271 29.97 -19.17 21.12
C SER A 271 30.92 -20.37 21.19
N LEU A 272 31.52 -20.79 20.07
CA LEU A 272 32.47 -21.89 20.00
C LEU A 272 33.88 -21.31 19.84
N ASP A 273 34.74 -21.50 20.85
CA ASP A 273 36.17 -21.23 20.75
C ASP A 273 36.78 -22.12 19.64
N PRO A 274 37.46 -21.57 18.61
CA PRO A 274 38.03 -22.35 17.50
C PRO A 274 39.09 -23.37 17.94
N THR A 275 39.63 -23.23 19.16
CA THR A 275 40.71 -24.09 19.67
C THR A 275 40.22 -25.26 20.51
N SER A 276 38.92 -25.36 20.79
CA SER A 276 38.36 -26.48 21.56
C SER A 276 37.09 -27.06 20.92
N CYS A 277 37.18 -28.29 20.44
CA CYS A 277 36.02 -29.17 20.27
C CYS A 277 36.50 -30.63 20.22
N PRO A 278 35.77 -31.59 20.85
CA PRO A 278 34.34 -31.79 20.62
C PRO A 278 33.57 -32.16 21.89
N THR A 279 32.98 -31.18 22.55
CA THR A 279 31.81 -31.40 23.42
C THR A 279 30.95 -30.18 23.30
N ILE A 280 29.78 -30.34 22.68
CA ILE A 280 28.73 -29.31 22.66
C ILE A 280 28.42 -29.02 24.14
N PRO A 281 28.65 -27.81 24.65
CA PRO A 281 28.29 -27.50 26.03
C PRO A 281 26.80 -27.76 26.21
N GLY A 282 26.47 -28.68 27.13
CA GLY A 282 25.10 -28.88 27.57
C GLY A 282 24.62 -27.60 28.25
N ASP A 283 23.44 -27.15 27.86
CA ASP A 283 22.76 -25.95 28.33
C ASP A 283 23.57 -24.64 28.18
N VAL A 284 23.49 -24.06 26.97
CA VAL A 284 23.44 -22.59 26.91
C VAL A 284 22.14 -22.21 27.59
N ASN A 285 22.20 -21.77 28.85
CA ASN A 285 21.03 -21.23 29.54
C ASN A 285 20.44 -20.13 28.64
N GLU A 286 19.16 -20.27 28.28
CA GLU A 286 18.44 -19.29 27.44
C GLU A 286 18.39 -17.87 28.08
N THR A 287 18.85 -17.73 29.33
CA THR A 287 19.02 -16.47 30.07
C THR A 287 20.18 -15.60 29.59
N ASP A 288 21.13 -16.15 28.81
CA ASP A 288 22.31 -15.42 28.33
C ASP A 288 22.06 -14.73 26.98
N ILE A 289 20.82 -14.77 26.47
CA ILE A 289 20.43 -14.12 25.21
C ILE A 289 20.07 -12.67 25.50
N GLU A 290 20.97 -11.74 25.17
CA GLU A 290 20.68 -10.31 25.16
C GLU A 290 19.54 -10.01 24.15
N ASP A 291 18.35 -9.71 24.67
CA ASP A 291 17.11 -9.50 23.93
C ASP A 291 16.93 -8.05 23.44
N GLY A 292 17.93 -7.20 23.69
CA GLY A 292 17.96 -5.78 23.33
C GLY A 292 17.21 -4.86 24.29
N ARG A 293 16.65 -5.36 25.41
CA ARG A 293 15.95 -4.53 26.39
C ARG A 293 16.85 -3.47 27.03
N ALA A 294 18.08 -3.86 27.40
CA ALA A 294 19.06 -2.95 28.01
C ALA A 294 19.38 -1.74 27.12
N VAL A 295 19.44 -1.93 25.80
CA VAL A 295 19.67 -0.85 24.83
C VAL A 295 18.54 0.19 24.85
N LEU A 296 17.30 -0.24 25.06
CA LEU A 296 16.16 0.68 25.17
C LEU A 296 16.20 1.47 26.49
N GLU A 297 16.52 0.80 27.59
CA GLU A 297 16.58 1.42 28.92
C GLU A 297 17.70 2.45 28.99
N GLU A 298 18.86 2.14 28.41
CA GLU A 298 19.98 3.09 28.35
C GLU A 298 19.61 4.35 27.55
N ARG A 299 18.93 4.20 26.40
CA ARG A 299 18.47 5.37 25.63
C ARG A 299 17.44 6.21 26.36
N VAL A 300 16.56 5.59 27.14
CA VAL A 300 15.62 6.32 27.98
C VAL A 300 16.39 7.13 29.02
N ARG A 301 17.35 6.52 29.71
CA ARG A 301 18.22 7.19 30.69
C ARG A 301 18.98 8.37 30.09
N GLU A 302 19.61 8.18 28.93
CA GLU A 302 20.31 9.25 28.19
C GLU A 302 19.38 10.45 27.89
N LEU A 303 18.12 10.19 27.51
CA LEU A 303 17.16 11.23 27.20
C LEU A 303 16.53 11.88 28.43
N GLU A 304 16.36 11.12 29.52
CA GLU A 304 16.00 11.67 30.83
C GLU A 304 17.05 12.66 31.32
N GLU A 305 18.34 12.30 31.21
CA GLU A 305 19.46 13.19 31.51
C GLU A 305 19.51 14.40 30.57
N ARG A 306 19.40 14.18 29.25
CA ARG A 306 19.42 15.25 28.25
C ARG A 306 18.30 16.28 28.45
N PHE A 307 17.11 15.83 28.83
CA PHE A 307 15.97 16.71 29.05
C PHE A 307 15.79 17.08 30.52
N ALA A 308 16.75 16.76 31.41
CA ALA A 308 16.71 17.19 32.79
C ALA A 308 16.63 18.73 32.86
N GLY A 309 15.66 19.25 33.62
CA GLY A 309 15.41 20.69 33.73
C GLY A 309 14.70 21.34 32.52
N VAL A 310 14.44 20.60 31.44
CA VAL A 310 13.64 21.08 30.31
C VAL A 310 12.16 20.89 30.63
N GLU A 311 11.46 21.99 30.92
CA GLU A 311 10.02 22.00 31.24
C GLU A 311 9.19 21.45 30.07
N ASN A 312 9.40 21.99 28.87
CA ASN A 312 8.66 21.62 27.66
C ASN A 312 9.57 20.85 26.69
N ILE A 313 9.46 19.51 26.68
CA ILE A 313 10.21 18.68 25.72
C ILE A 313 9.68 18.98 24.31
N PRO A 314 10.56 19.32 23.34
CA PRO A 314 10.13 19.62 21.99
C PRO A 314 9.57 18.38 21.28
N LEU A 315 8.64 18.60 20.35
CA LEU A 315 8.14 17.55 19.46
C LEU A 315 9.27 16.99 18.56
N PRO A 316 9.54 15.67 18.58
CA PRO A 316 10.51 15.05 17.68
C PRO A 316 10.10 15.23 16.20
N PRO A 317 11.05 15.46 15.30
CA PRO A 317 10.75 15.72 13.88
C PRO A 317 10.06 14.52 13.19
N PHE A 318 10.30 13.30 13.65
CA PHE A 318 9.76 12.04 13.11
C PHE A 318 8.41 11.63 13.72
N TRP A 319 7.89 12.39 14.69
CA TRP A 319 6.65 12.09 15.39
C TRP A 319 5.58 13.10 15.02
N GLY A 320 4.35 12.63 14.83
CA GLY A 320 3.24 13.53 14.52
C GLY A 320 1.91 12.80 14.32
N GLY A 321 0.89 13.60 14.04
CA GLY A 321 -0.44 13.11 13.72
C GLY A 321 -0.59 12.89 12.21
N VAL A 322 -1.31 11.84 11.84
CA VAL A 322 -1.91 11.72 10.51
C VAL A 322 -3.42 11.64 10.64
N ARG A 323 -4.10 12.13 9.62
CA ARG A 323 -5.54 12.06 9.44
C ARG A 323 -5.87 11.06 8.35
N LEU A 324 -6.77 10.11 8.64
CA LEU A 324 -7.42 9.29 7.64
C LEU A 324 -8.67 10.00 7.12
N VAL A 325 -8.60 10.51 5.89
CA VAL A 325 -9.73 11.11 5.19
C VAL A 325 -10.55 10.00 4.53
N PRO A 326 -11.83 9.80 4.90
CA PRO A 326 -12.61 8.65 4.48
C PRO A 326 -13.00 8.73 3.00
N GLU A 327 -12.68 7.67 2.25
CA GLU A 327 -13.31 7.34 0.97
C GLU A 327 -14.44 6.31 1.12
N SER A 328 -14.45 5.57 2.22
CA SER A 328 -15.63 4.82 2.62
C SER A 328 -15.67 4.63 4.13
N VAL A 329 -16.88 4.57 4.68
CA VAL A 329 -17.13 4.22 6.07
C VAL A 329 -18.20 3.15 6.11
N GLU A 330 -17.92 2.03 6.76
CA GLU A 330 -18.86 0.93 6.95
C GLU A 330 -19.17 0.76 8.44
N PHE A 331 -20.47 0.75 8.75
CA PHE A 331 -21.02 0.44 10.07
C PHE A 331 -21.61 -0.97 10.01
N TRP A 332 -21.05 -1.86 10.81
CA TRP A 332 -21.46 -3.25 10.91
C TRP A 332 -22.02 -3.53 12.30
N GLN A 333 -23.13 -4.26 12.37
CA GLN A 333 -23.75 -4.65 13.62
C GLN A 333 -24.20 -6.12 13.61
N GLY A 334 -23.83 -6.83 14.67
CA GLY A 334 -24.20 -8.20 14.95
C GLY A 334 -25.71 -8.41 15.01
N ARG A 335 -26.22 -9.47 14.36
CA ARG A 335 -27.60 -9.96 14.49
C ARG A 335 -27.61 -11.46 14.80
N ARG A 336 -28.54 -11.89 15.66
CA ARG A 336 -28.68 -13.29 16.11
C ARG A 336 -28.83 -14.28 14.96
N SER A 337 -29.50 -13.87 13.89
CA SER A 337 -29.70 -14.66 12.66
C SER A 337 -28.44 -14.79 11.79
N ARG A 338 -27.32 -14.15 12.15
CA ARG A 338 -26.13 -13.94 11.31
C ARG A 338 -26.38 -13.08 10.06
N LEU A 339 -27.60 -12.59 9.86
CA LEU A 339 -27.92 -11.57 8.87
C LEU A 339 -27.58 -10.19 9.45
N HIS A 340 -26.30 -9.87 9.45
CA HIS A 340 -25.74 -8.65 10.03
C HIS A 340 -26.20 -7.40 9.29
N ASP A 341 -26.46 -6.34 10.04
CA ASP A 341 -26.74 -5.03 9.44
C ASP A 341 -25.43 -4.41 8.99
N ARG A 342 -25.37 -3.98 7.72
CA ARG A 342 -24.18 -3.38 7.11
C ARG A 342 -24.57 -2.15 6.31
N PHE A 343 -24.17 -0.97 6.79
CA PHE A 343 -24.37 0.28 6.06
C PHE A 343 -23.03 0.86 5.67
N ARG A 344 -22.83 1.07 4.37
CA ARG A 344 -21.64 1.71 3.83
C ARG A 344 -21.99 3.10 3.30
N LYS A 345 -21.25 4.10 3.75
CA LYS A 345 -21.28 5.45 3.21
C LYS A 345 -20.05 5.67 2.35
N MET A 346 -20.28 6.08 1.10
CA MET A 346 -19.25 6.65 0.24
C MET A 346 -19.38 8.18 0.25
N PRO A 347 -18.30 8.93 0.04
CA PRO A 347 -18.34 10.36 -0.19
C PRO A 347 -19.35 10.68 -1.29
N SER A 348 -20.05 11.80 -1.14
CA SER A 348 -20.78 12.35 -2.28
C SER A 348 -19.74 12.76 -3.33
N PRO A 349 -19.95 12.51 -4.63
CA PRO A 349 -19.06 13.00 -5.66
C PRO A 349 -18.89 14.52 -5.45
N LYS A 350 -17.65 15.01 -5.39
CA LYS A 350 -17.40 16.45 -5.32
C LYS A 350 -18.18 17.09 -6.48
N PRO A 351 -19.05 18.09 -6.24
CA PRO A 351 -19.73 18.76 -7.33
C PRO A 351 -18.67 19.28 -8.29
N GLN A 352 -18.70 18.81 -9.53
CA GLN A 352 -17.84 19.37 -10.57
C GLN A 352 -18.14 20.87 -10.63
N PRO A 353 -17.10 21.73 -10.69
CA PRO A 353 -17.33 23.16 -10.82
C PRO A 353 -18.23 23.37 -12.04
N ARG A 354 -19.42 23.93 -11.79
CA ARG A 354 -20.35 24.31 -12.84
C ARG A 354 -19.59 25.32 -13.72
N PRO A 355 -19.45 25.11 -15.03
CA PRO A 355 -18.72 26.05 -15.87
C PRO A 355 -19.37 27.42 -15.71
N THR A 356 -18.62 28.38 -15.17
CA THR A 356 -19.02 29.78 -15.14
C THR A 356 -19.22 30.26 -16.58
N PRO A 357 -20.27 31.03 -16.88
CA PRO A 357 -20.45 31.59 -18.20
C PRO A 357 -19.34 32.62 -18.42
N GLN A 358 -18.27 32.22 -19.11
CA GLN A 358 -17.17 33.11 -19.43
C GLN A 358 -17.66 34.12 -20.48
N SER A 359 -17.66 35.40 -20.09
CA SER A 359 -17.59 36.52 -21.01
C SER A 359 -16.36 36.35 -21.90
N ASN A 360 -16.60 36.36 -23.20
CA ASN A 360 -15.61 36.21 -24.26
C ASN A 360 -14.43 37.19 -24.09
N PRO A 361 -13.18 36.72 -24.22
CA PRO A 361 -12.21 37.47 -25.01
C PRO A 361 -11.58 36.57 -26.07
N GLN A 362 -11.61 37.06 -27.30
CA GLN A 362 -10.90 36.53 -28.44
C GLN A 362 -9.41 36.30 -28.10
N SER A 363 -9.01 35.04 -28.03
CA SER A 363 -7.63 34.60 -28.24
C SER A 363 -7.66 33.14 -28.70
N PRO A 364 -6.82 32.74 -29.67
CA PRO A 364 -6.90 31.42 -30.27
C PRO A 364 -6.47 30.37 -29.25
N THR A 365 -7.43 29.57 -28.79
CA THR A 365 -7.19 28.41 -27.95
C THR A 365 -6.30 27.42 -28.68
N LYS A 366 -5.02 27.33 -28.29
CA LYS A 366 -4.25 26.11 -28.50
C LYS A 366 -4.86 25.03 -27.61
N THR A 367 -5.70 24.18 -28.19
CA THR A 367 -6.07 22.89 -27.60
C THR A 367 -4.77 22.17 -27.19
N PRO A 368 -4.64 21.66 -25.95
CA PRO A 368 -3.57 20.71 -25.67
C PRO A 368 -3.75 19.55 -26.65
N PRO A 369 -2.68 19.00 -27.25
CA PRO A 369 -2.83 17.85 -28.13
C PRO A 369 -3.38 16.72 -27.28
N GLN A 370 -4.68 16.45 -27.42
CA GLN A 370 -5.26 15.18 -26.98
C GLN A 370 -4.45 14.14 -27.71
N THR A 371 -3.52 13.49 -27.01
CA THR A 371 -2.73 12.44 -27.63
C THR A 371 -3.71 11.31 -27.85
N PRO A 372 -4.06 10.95 -29.10
CA PRO A 372 -5.08 9.94 -29.33
C PRO A 372 -4.46 8.61 -28.94
N TRP A 373 -4.70 8.18 -27.70
CA TRP A 373 -4.24 6.91 -27.14
C TRP A 373 -4.60 5.74 -28.06
N LEU A 374 -5.68 5.87 -28.83
CA LEU A 374 -6.10 4.95 -29.88
C LEU A 374 -5.05 4.82 -31.00
N LEU A 375 -4.51 5.93 -31.51
CA LEU A 375 -3.44 5.89 -32.53
C LEU A 375 -2.16 5.32 -31.95
N LEU A 376 -1.84 5.61 -30.68
CA LEU A 376 -0.66 5.03 -30.02
C LEU A 376 -0.79 3.51 -29.86
N ALA A 377 -1.96 3.02 -29.46
CA ALA A 377 -2.24 1.59 -29.32
C ALA A 377 -2.22 0.87 -30.68
N ILE A 378 -2.81 1.47 -31.72
CA ILE A 378 -2.79 0.93 -33.09
C ILE A 378 -1.35 0.90 -33.63
N ALA A 379 -0.59 1.98 -33.46
CA ALA A 379 0.79 2.07 -33.92
C ALA A 379 1.68 1.07 -33.19
N SER A 380 1.52 0.90 -31.86
CA SER A 380 2.23 -0.13 -31.11
C SER A 380 1.93 -1.52 -31.65
N GLY A 381 0.66 -1.85 -31.89
CA GLY A 381 0.26 -3.13 -32.46
C GLY A 381 0.86 -3.38 -33.85
N ALA A 382 0.92 -2.35 -34.70
CA ALA A 382 1.58 -2.44 -36.00
C ALA A 382 3.08 -2.70 -35.89
N PHE A 383 3.79 -2.07 -34.95
CA PHE A 383 5.21 -2.35 -34.69
C PHE A 383 5.43 -3.75 -34.09
N ALA A 384 4.47 -4.28 -33.32
CA ALA A 384 4.48 -5.67 -32.87
C ALA A 384 4.40 -6.66 -34.04
N ALA A 385 3.56 -6.37 -35.03
CA ALA A 385 3.46 -7.17 -36.25
C ALA A 385 4.74 -7.10 -37.10
N LEU A 386 5.31 -5.90 -37.26
CA LEU A 386 6.59 -5.70 -37.96
C LEU A 386 7.75 -6.41 -37.26
N ASN A 387 7.76 -6.45 -35.93
CA ASN A 387 8.73 -7.23 -35.17
C ASN A 387 8.66 -8.72 -35.55
N GLY A 388 7.46 -9.29 -35.65
CA GLY A 388 7.26 -10.68 -36.11
C GLY A 388 7.76 -10.90 -37.55
N LEU A 389 7.50 -9.94 -38.46
CA LEU A 389 7.99 -9.97 -39.83
C LEU A 389 9.52 -9.96 -39.92
N PHE A 390 10.16 -9.01 -39.24
CA PHE A 390 11.63 -8.89 -39.25
C PHE A 390 12.31 -10.08 -38.59
N ALA A 391 11.72 -10.65 -37.54
CA ALA A 391 12.23 -11.87 -36.92
C ALA A 391 12.24 -13.04 -37.91
N LYS A 392 11.16 -13.20 -38.70
CA LYS A 392 11.06 -14.24 -39.74
C LYS A 392 12.09 -14.02 -40.86
N LEU A 393 12.32 -12.76 -41.26
CA LEU A 393 13.35 -12.39 -42.25
C LEU A 393 14.80 -12.50 -41.72
N THR A 394 15.01 -12.67 -40.41
CA THR A 394 16.33 -12.91 -39.84
C THR A 394 16.72 -14.40 -39.87
N THR A 395 15.77 -15.30 -39.66
CA THR A 395 16.06 -16.73 -39.36
C THR A 395 15.60 -17.71 -40.44
N ASP A 396 14.71 -17.31 -41.35
CA ASP A 396 14.04 -18.23 -42.27
C ASP A 396 14.72 -18.30 -43.66
N SER A 397 14.49 -19.38 -44.40
CA SER A 397 14.95 -19.59 -45.79
C SER A 397 14.32 -18.58 -46.76
N ASN A 398 13.17 -18.01 -46.41
CA ASN A 398 12.47 -16.95 -47.13
C ASN A 398 13.27 -15.65 -47.28
N THR A 399 14.32 -15.46 -46.48
CA THR A 399 15.26 -14.33 -46.61
C THR A 399 15.87 -14.24 -48.01
N VAL A 400 16.16 -15.39 -48.63
CA VAL A 400 16.77 -15.46 -49.96
C VAL A 400 15.81 -14.91 -51.02
N HIS A 401 14.56 -15.36 -51.00
CA HIS A 401 13.53 -14.88 -51.94
C HIS A 401 13.27 -13.37 -51.80
N PHE A 402 13.27 -12.86 -50.58
CA PHE A 402 13.11 -11.43 -50.32
C PHE A 402 14.32 -10.61 -50.80
N ALA A 403 15.54 -11.07 -50.50
CA ALA A 403 16.78 -10.42 -50.93
C ALA A 403 16.90 -10.34 -52.47
N THR A 404 16.56 -11.44 -53.17
CA THR A 404 16.56 -11.48 -54.64
C THR A 404 15.50 -10.55 -55.24
N SER A 405 14.32 -10.46 -54.62
CA SER A 405 13.27 -9.53 -55.05
C SER A 405 13.69 -8.06 -54.86
N LEU A 406 14.38 -7.75 -53.76
CA LEU A 406 14.91 -6.42 -53.48
C LEU A 406 15.99 -6.00 -54.50
N LEU A 407 16.90 -6.91 -54.83
CA LEU A 407 17.96 -6.69 -55.84
C LEU A 407 17.37 -6.40 -57.22
N ARG A 408 16.37 -7.17 -57.67
CA ARG A 408 15.66 -6.93 -58.94
C ARG A 408 15.00 -5.55 -58.97
N PHE A 409 14.42 -5.11 -57.84
CA PHE A 409 13.73 -3.84 -57.76
C PHE A 409 14.68 -2.62 -57.80
N PHE A 410 15.78 -2.65 -57.03
CA PHE A 410 16.67 -1.49 -56.92
C PHE A 410 17.75 -1.42 -58.00
N VAL A 411 18.27 -2.56 -58.45
CA VAL A 411 19.41 -2.58 -59.37
C VAL A 411 18.95 -2.69 -60.83
N LYS A 412 17.67 -3.04 -61.08
CA LYS A 412 17.09 -3.19 -62.43
C LYS A 412 17.97 -4.06 -63.35
N ALA A 413 18.73 -4.97 -62.75
CA ALA A 413 19.62 -5.88 -63.45
C ALA A 413 18.85 -7.18 -63.70
N ASP A 414 18.91 -7.64 -64.94
CA ASP A 414 18.52 -9.00 -65.33
C ASP A 414 19.61 -9.94 -64.79
N VAL A 415 19.52 -10.22 -63.49
CA VAL A 415 20.42 -11.15 -62.82
C VAL A 415 19.90 -12.55 -63.13
N ASP A 416 20.66 -13.27 -63.95
CA ASP A 416 20.43 -14.68 -64.24
C ASP A 416 20.50 -15.46 -62.93
N VAL A 417 19.37 -16.03 -62.50
CA VAL A 417 19.19 -16.67 -61.18
C VAL A 417 19.53 -18.16 -61.28
N ASP A 418 20.65 -18.47 -61.91
CA ASP A 418 21.20 -19.83 -61.92
C ASP A 418 22.57 -19.81 -61.24
N GLY A 419 22.56 -20.08 -59.92
CA GLY A 419 23.69 -20.72 -59.25
C GLY A 419 24.66 -19.85 -58.45
N HIS A 420 24.56 -18.52 -58.41
CA HIS A 420 25.41 -17.70 -57.54
C HIS A 420 24.67 -17.22 -56.28
N GLU A 421 24.91 -17.89 -55.16
CA GLU A 421 24.58 -17.37 -53.83
C GLU A 421 25.32 -16.04 -53.63
N TYR A 422 24.61 -14.97 -53.26
CA TYR A 422 25.21 -13.70 -52.83
C TYR A 422 25.27 -13.66 -51.30
N PRO A 423 26.20 -14.39 -50.64
CA PRO A 423 26.20 -14.53 -49.18
C PRO A 423 26.30 -13.16 -48.50
N VAL A 424 27.09 -12.24 -49.06
CA VAL A 424 27.26 -10.88 -48.52
C VAL A 424 25.95 -10.10 -48.50
N VAL A 425 25.12 -10.20 -49.55
CA VAL A 425 23.83 -9.51 -49.63
C VAL A 425 22.83 -10.13 -48.64
N ILE A 426 22.81 -11.47 -48.54
CA ILE A 426 21.95 -12.19 -47.58
C ILE A 426 22.31 -11.81 -46.14
N TRP A 427 23.59 -11.82 -45.79
CA TRP A 427 24.06 -11.39 -44.46
C TRP A 427 23.75 -9.91 -44.20
N GLY A 428 23.86 -9.04 -45.21
CA GLY A 428 23.46 -7.64 -45.12
C GLY A 428 21.96 -7.47 -44.82
N VAL A 429 21.09 -8.17 -45.55
CA VAL A 429 19.63 -8.15 -45.33
C VAL A 429 19.27 -8.69 -43.95
N ARG A 430 19.93 -9.75 -43.48
CA ARG A 430 19.74 -10.29 -42.11
C ARG A 430 20.16 -9.31 -41.03
N GLY A 431 21.31 -8.66 -41.19
CA GLY A 431 21.81 -7.65 -40.23
C GLY A 431 20.90 -6.43 -40.14
N ILE A 432 20.39 -5.94 -41.28
CA ILE A 432 19.41 -4.85 -41.32
C ILE A 432 18.09 -5.30 -40.67
N SER A 433 17.60 -6.50 -41.00
CA SER A 433 16.36 -7.03 -40.41
C SER A 433 16.46 -7.22 -38.90
N LEU A 434 17.61 -7.67 -38.39
CA LEU A 434 17.87 -7.78 -36.95
C LEU A 434 17.87 -6.40 -36.27
N THR A 435 18.46 -5.40 -36.91
CA THR A 435 18.46 -4.02 -36.38
C THR A 435 17.04 -3.45 -36.33
N LEU A 436 16.26 -3.65 -37.41
CA LEU A 436 14.86 -3.23 -37.48
C LEU A 436 13.97 -3.99 -36.49
N ASN A 437 14.27 -5.27 -36.22
CA ASN A 437 13.59 -6.06 -35.20
C ASN A 437 13.76 -5.44 -33.81
N ILE A 438 15.01 -5.16 -33.41
CA ILE A 438 15.33 -4.52 -32.12
C ILE A 438 14.67 -3.15 -32.00
N LEU A 439 14.77 -2.32 -33.05
CA LEU A 439 14.19 -0.97 -33.06
C LEU A 439 12.65 -1.01 -32.99
N SER A 440 12.02 -1.95 -33.69
CA SER A 440 10.57 -2.15 -33.67
C SER A 440 10.10 -2.59 -32.28
N ASN A 441 10.88 -3.43 -31.57
CA ASN A 441 10.55 -3.87 -30.22
C ASN A 441 10.60 -2.71 -29.21
N ILE A 442 11.65 -1.89 -29.25
CA ILE A 442 11.78 -0.68 -28.42
C ILE A 442 10.63 0.31 -28.69
N THR A 443 10.33 0.53 -29.99
CA THR A 443 9.27 1.47 -30.42
C THR A 443 7.89 0.97 -29.99
N MET A 444 7.60 -0.32 -30.19
CA MET A 444 6.37 -0.98 -29.74
C MET A 444 6.15 -0.77 -28.24
N TRP A 445 7.15 -1.11 -27.42
CA TRP A 445 7.07 -1.01 -25.96
C TRP A 445 6.85 0.44 -25.50
N THR A 446 7.55 1.40 -26.11
CA THR A 446 7.41 2.82 -25.79
C THR A 446 6.01 3.34 -26.14
N LEU A 447 5.50 3.01 -27.33
CA LEU A 447 4.16 3.41 -27.77
C LEU A 447 3.06 2.75 -26.93
N PHE A 448 3.23 1.48 -26.57
CA PHE A 448 2.25 0.75 -25.74
C PHE A 448 2.16 1.35 -24.33
N THR A 449 3.30 1.63 -23.71
CA THR A 449 3.37 2.26 -22.39
C THR A 449 2.70 3.63 -22.40
N ARG A 450 2.92 4.43 -23.45
CA ARG A 450 2.23 5.73 -23.64
C ARG A 450 0.74 5.58 -23.93
N ALA A 451 0.32 4.50 -24.59
CA ALA A 451 -1.10 4.22 -24.82
C ALA A 451 -1.81 3.81 -23.53
N LEU A 452 -1.16 3.02 -22.66
CA LEU A 452 -1.71 2.61 -21.37
C LEU A 452 -1.89 3.79 -20.41
N THR A 453 -0.95 4.73 -20.41
CA THR A 453 -1.05 5.93 -19.56
C THR A 453 -2.05 6.96 -20.07
N ALA A 454 -2.25 7.05 -21.38
CA ALA A 454 -3.20 7.99 -21.99
C ALA A 454 -4.63 7.44 -22.14
N SER A 455 -4.83 6.12 -22.05
CA SER A 455 -6.13 5.48 -22.21
C SER A 455 -6.98 5.59 -20.94
N PRO A 456 -8.30 5.81 -21.06
CA PRO A 456 -9.22 5.79 -19.92
C PRO A 456 -9.36 4.40 -19.28
N SER A 457 -8.87 3.35 -19.94
CA SER A 457 -8.89 1.97 -19.44
C SER A 457 -7.73 1.18 -20.02
N SER A 458 -6.98 0.49 -19.15
CA SER A 458 -5.91 -0.43 -19.57
C SER A 458 -6.45 -1.55 -20.46
N THR A 459 -7.66 -2.04 -20.21
CA THR A 459 -8.34 -3.05 -21.03
C THR A 459 -8.58 -2.55 -22.46
N LYS A 460 -9.01 -1.29 -22.63
CA LYS A 460 -9.27 -0.71 -23.96
C LYS A 460 -7.99 -0.57 -24.79
N ALA A 461 -6.90 -0.12 -24.17
CA ALA A 461 -5.60 0.01 -24.83
C ALA A 461 -5.01 -1.36 -25.22
N SER A 462 -5.03 -2.33 -24.30
CA SER A 462 -4.53 -3.69 -24.56
C SER A 462 -5.31 -4.40 -25.67
N LEU A 463 -6.64 -4.33 -25.64
CA LEU A 463 -7.49 -4.97 -26.66
C LEU A 463 -7.26 -4.35 -28.05
N THR A 464 -7.17 -3.02 -28.14
CA THR A 464 -6.90 -2.30 -29.39
C THR A 464 -5.52 -2.68 -29.94
N ASN A 465 -4.50 -2.73 -29.09
CA ASN A 465 -3.14 -3.12 -29.46
C ASN A 465 -3.08 -4.56 -30.02
N THR A 466 -3.72 -5.51 -29.32
CA THR A 466 -3.78 -6.91 -29.75
C THR A 466 -4.52 -7.06 -31.08
N ALA A 467 -5.65 -6.37 -31.26
CA ALA A 467 -6.40 -6.41 -32.52
C ALA A 467 -5.59 -5.83 -33.68
N ALA A 468 -4.92 -4.69 -33.49
CA ALA A 468 -4.06 -4.08 -34.49
C ALA A 468 -2.88 -5.00 -34.86
N ASN A 469 -2.20 -5.59 -33.87
CA ASN A 469 -1.12 -6.56 -34.11
C ASN A 469 -1.61 -7.76 -34.95
N PHE A 470 -2.74 -8.37 -34.58
CA PHE A 470 -3.27 -9.53 -35.27
C PHE A 470 -3.64 -9.23 -36.74
N LEU A 471 -4.34 -8.11 -36.98
CA LEU A 471 -4.73 -7.70 -38.34
C LEU A 471 -3.52 -7.35 -39.21
N VAL A 472 -2.59 -6.55 -38.68
CA VAL A 472 -1.40 -6.13 -39.43
C VAL A 472 -0.49 -7.32 -39.72
N THR A 473 -0.33 -8.25 -38.77
CA THR A 473 0.46 -9.47 -38.97
C THR A 473 -0.07 -10.28 -40.15
N ALA A 474 -1.39 -10.46 -40.25
CA ALA A 474 -1.97 -11.21 -41.35
C ALA A 474 -1.87 -10.49 -42.69
N VAL A 475 -2.05 -9.16 -42.72
CA VAL A 475 -1.85 -8.37 -43.94
C VAL A 475 -0.40 -8.44 -44.42
N LEU A 476 0.57 -8.32 -43.51
CA LEU A 476 1.99 -8.48 -43.83
C LEU A 476 2.32 -9.91 -44.28
N GLY A 477 1.73 -10.93 -43.65
CA GLY A 477 1.86 -12.33 -44.07
C GLY A 477 1.40 -12.56 -45.51
N MET A 478 0.23 -12.02 -45.86
CA MET A 478 -0.31 -12.08 -47.21
C MET A 478 0.55 -11.31 -48.23
N LEU A 479 0.98 -10.09 -47.90
CA LEU A 479 1.69 -9.22 -48.84
C LEU A 479 3.16 -9.61 -49.04
N VAL A 480 3.84 -10.01 -47.98
CA VAL A 480 5.30 -10.28 -48.02
C VAL A 480 5.59 -11.74 -48.34
N PHE A 481 4.78 -12.67 -47.84
CA PHE A 481 5.02 -14.11 -47.99
C PHE A 481 3.99 -14.82 -48.87
N GLY A 482 2.96 -14.11 -49.38
CA GLY A 482 1.92 -14.72 -50.22
C GLY A 482 1.04 -15.72 -49.48
N GLU A 483 1.01 -15.68 -48.14
CA GLU A 483 0.23 -16.59 -47.32
C GLU A 483 -1.28 -16.42 -47.60
N ARG A 484 -2.04 -17.51 -47.72
CA ARG A 484 -3.49 -17.45 -47.93
C ARG A 484 -4.23 -17.74 -46.62
N VAL A 485 -5.00 -16.78 -46.13
CA VAL A 485 -5.90 -16.95 -44.98
C VAL A 485 -7.26 -17.49 -45.41
N GLY A 486 -7.74 -18.54 -44.74
CA GLY A 486 -9.03 -19.19 -45.03
C GLY A 486 -10.25 -18.39 -44.56
N GLY A 487 -11.46 -18.77 -44.99
CA GLY A 487 -12.71 -18.07 -44.66
C GLY A 487 -13.02 -17.97 -43.15
N LEU A 488 -12.67 -18.99 -42.36
CA LEU A 488 -12.81 -18.97 -40.89
C LEU A 488 -11.96 -17.88 -40.22
N TRP A 489 -10.85 -17.50 -40.84
CA TRP A 489 -9.96 -16.48 -40.32
C TRP A 489 -10.61 -15.10 -40.36
N TRP A 490 -11.31 -14.77 -41.46
CA TRP A 490 -12.06 -13.52 -41.60
C TRP A 490 -13.23 -13.41 -40.62
N LEU A 491 -13.89 -14.53 -40.31
CA LEU A 491 -14.92 -14.59 -39.27
C LEU A 491 -14.33 -14.24 -37.88
N GLY A 492 -13.16 -14.80 -37.55
CA GLY A 492 -12.45 -14.50 -36.30
C GLY A 492 -12.01 -13.03 -36.21
N ALA A 493 -11.49 -12.46 -37.30
CA ALA A 493 -11.14 -11.05 -37.38
C ALA A 493 -12.36 -10.13 -37.19
N GLY A 494 -13.50 -10.48 -37.78
CA GLY A 494 -14.77 -9.79 -37.57
C GLY A 494 -15.24 -9.82 -36.12
N MET A 495 -15.16 -10.99 -35.45
CA MET A 495 -15.51 -11.11 -34.03
C MET A 495 -14.59 -10.28 -33.11
N MET A 496 -13.29 -10.23 -33.39
CA MET A 496 -12.36 -9.36 -32.66
C MET A 496 -12.69 -7.86 -32.84
N GLY A 497 -13.04 -7.44 -34.05
CA GLY A 497 -13.48 -6.07 -34.33
C GLY A 497 -14.75 -5.70 -33.55
N VAL A 498 -15.75 -6.59 -33.55
CA VAL A 498 -16.98 -6.41 -32.75
C VAL A 498 -16.66 -6.34 -31.25
N GLY A 499 -15.75 -7.20 -30.75
CA GLY A 499 -15.30 -7.16 -29.36
C GLY A 499 -14.67 -5.81 -28.96
N CYS A 500 -13.87 -5.21 -29.85
CA CYS A 500 -13.29 -3.88 -29.62
C CYS A 500 -14.35 -2.78 -29.54
N VAL A 501 -15.39 -2.85 -30.37
CA VAL A 501 -16.50 -1.88 -30.38
C VAL A 501 -17.38 -2.05 -29.13
N VAL A 502 -17.76 -3.28 -28.78
CA VAL A 502 -18.62 -3.58 -27.62
C VAL A 502 -17.95 -3.18 -26.30
N VAL A 503 -16.65 -3.46 -26.16
CA VAL A 503 -15.87 -3.01 -24.99
C VAL A 503 -15.58 -1.50 -25.04
N GLY A 504 -15.51 -0.90 -26.23
CA GLY A 504 -15.35 0.55 -26.41
C GLY A 504 -16.56 1.37 -25.95
N MET A 505 -17.78 0.82 -26.08
CA MET A 505 -19.05 1.45 -25.73
C MET A 505 -19.42 1.39 -24.24
N ARG A 506 -18.76 0.54 -23.44
CA ARG A 506 -18.85 0.49 -21.97
C ARG A 506 -17.70 1.28 -21.34
#